data_AF-A0A3C1YUH7-F1
#
_entry.id   AF-A0A3C1YUH7-F1
#
_cell.length_a   1.000
_cell.length_b   1.000
_cell.length_c   1.000
_cell.angle_alpha   90.00
_cell.angle_beta   90.00
_cell.angle_gamma   90.00
#
_symmetry.space_group_name_H-M   'P 1'
#
loop_
_entity.id
_entity.type
_entity.pdbx_description
1 polymer ?
#
loop_
_entity_poly.entity_id
_entity_poly.type
_entity_poly.pdbx_seq_one_letter_code
_entity_poly.pdbx_strand_id
1 'polypeptide(L)'
;TKQFDDYAAEQERLFKEYTGQIEKKWGAKNVITSSKKEYVSYDSKYSSRSSVNFEAGTAKAEVLLTEGEAKNPKLIAQKLKEQVAQLAVYKGGTDPLEMKNGIPPEERAILAEQLQTRDGKPVTERSANQFAEQIVQPVQVTQVVVTGKDGIKRVVVGVQIPLVPNHVKKRATDYREQVKKESDRFGIDITLVFAIMHTESYFNP
;
A
#
# COMPACT_ATOMS: atom_id res chain seq x y z
N THR A 1 -17.49 21.85 16.93
CA THR A 1 -18.52 21.44 17.92
C THR A 1 -17.90 20.35 18.76
N LYS A 2 -18.34 20.15 20.01
CA LYS A 2 -17.74 19.13 20.91
C LYS A 2 -17.59 17.74 20.25
N GLN A 3 -18.58 17.31 19.46
CA GLN A 3 -18.52 16.03 18.73
C GLN A 3 -17.40 15.96 17.68
N PHE A 4 -17.13 17.07 16.98
CA PHE A 4 -16.01 17.14 16.04
C PHE A 4 -14.68 17.09 16.78
N ASP A 5 -14.58 17.78 17.92
CA ASP A 5 -13.36 17.82 18.72
C ASP A 5 -13.05 16.45 19.34
N ASP A 6 -14.07 15.76 19.86
CA ASP A 6 -13.96 14.39 20.40
C ASP A 6 -13.53 13.39 19.29
N TYR A 7 -14.10 13.51 18.09
CA TYR A 7 -13.71 12.70 16.93
C TYR A 7 -12.25 12.95 16.52
N ALA A 8 -11.84 14.22 16.42
CA ALA A 8 -10.48 14.59 16.05
C ALA A 8 -9.45 14.08 17.07
N ALA A 9 -9.76 14.20 18.37
CA ALA A 9 -8.91 13.68 19.44
C ALA A 9 -8.77 12.15 19.38
N GLU A 10 -9.84 11.43 19.06
CA GLU A 10 -9.80 9.98 18.87
C GLU A 10 -8.95 9.58 17.65
N GLN A 11 -9.11 10.28 16.52
CA GLN A 11 -8.28 10.03 15.33
C GLN A 11 -6.80 10.28 15.61
N GLU A 12 -6.47 11.36 16.31
CA GLU A 12 -5.09 11.65 16.73
C GLU A 12 -4.55 10.54 17.65
N ARG A 13 -5.35 10.06 18.61
CA ARG A 13 -4.97 8.98 19.52
C ARG A 13 -4.68 7.68 18.76
N LEU A 14 -5.57 7.28 17.85
CA LEU A 14 -5.42 6.07 17.04
C LEU A 14 -4.19 6.17 16.13
N PHE A 15 -3.98 7.33 15.51
CA PHE A 15 -2.82 7.57 14.65
C PHE A 15 -1.49 7.54 15.43
N LYS A 16 -1.46 8.13 16.63
CA LYS A 16 -0.29 8.09 17.51
C LYS A 16 0.02 6.67 17.97
N GLU A 17 -1.00 5.88 18.29
CA GLU A 17 -0.82 4.47 18.64
C GLU A 17 -0.26 3.68 17.45
N TYR A 18 -0.84 3.87 16.26
CA TYR A 18 -0.42 3.22 15.02
C TYR A 18 1.05 3.53 14.67
N THR A 19 1.41 4.81 14.60
CA THR A 19 2.80 5.25 14.35
C THR A 19 3.75 4.78 15.44
N GLY A 20 3.31 4.72 16.70
CA GLY A 20 4.09 4.16 17.81
C GLY A 20 4.42 2.67 17.64
N GLN A 21 3.49 1.85 17.13
CA GLN A 21 3.76 0.44 16.85
C GLN A 21 4.75 0.25 15.68
N ILE A 22 4.62 1.09 14.64
CA ILE A 22 5.57 1.11 13.52
C ILE A 22 6.95 1.52 14.03
N GLU A 23 7.04 2.63 14.76
CA GLU A 23 8.29 3.15 15.34
C GLU A 23 8.98 2.11 16.23
N LYS A 24 8.20 1.38 17.02
CA LYS A 24 8.70 0.30 17.89
C LYS A 24 9.50 -0.73 17.11
N LYS A 25 9.03 -1.14 15.93
CA LYS A 25 9.67 -2.20 15.12
C LYS A 25 10.66 -1.69 14.07
N TRP A 26 10.29 -0.63 13.36
CA TRP A 26 11.00 -0.10 12.20
C TRP A 26 11.98 1.02 12.56
N GLY A 27 11.80 1.66 13.71
CA GLY A 27 12.57 2.82 14.17
C GLY A 27 12.00 4.14 13.64
N ALA A 28 12.27 5.24 14.36
CA ALA A 28 11.69 6.57 14.10
C ALA A 28 11.91 7.08 12.67
N LYS A 29 13.05 6.77 12.06
CA LYS A 29 13.39 7.21 10.70
C LYS A 29 12.68 6.41 9.60
N ASN A 30 12.00 5.32 9.95
CA ASN A 30 11.35 4.40 9.00
C ASN A 30 9.83 4.29 9.22
N VAL A 31 9.25 5.21 10.00
CA VAL A 31 7.80 5.37 10.09
C VAL A 31 7.32 5.98 8.78
N ILE A 32 6.60 5.20 7.99
CA ILE A 32 6.01 5.65 6.73
C ILE A 32 4.51 5.39 6.84
N THR A 33 3.69 6.37 6.45
CA THR A 33 2.23 6.28 6.46
C THR A 33 1.68 6.77 5.13
N SER A 34 0.43 6.43 4.83
CA SER A 34 -0.26 6.95 3.64
C SER A 34 -0.26 8.48 3.60
N SER A 35 -0.20 9.02 2.39
CA SER A 35 -0.35 10.43 2.05
C SER A 35 -1.34 10.56 0.90
N LYS A 36 -1.53 11.78 0.37
CA LYS A 36 -2.46 11.99 -0.75
C LYS A 36 -2.13 11.15 -2.00
N LYS A 37 -0.85 10.98 -2.33
CA LYS A 37 -0.39 10.31 -3.56
C LYS A 37 0.32 8.97 -3.33
N GLU A 38 0.53 8.62 -2.06
CA GLU A 38 1.17 7.38 -1.68
C GLU A 38 0.27 6.62 -0.71
N TYR A 39 -0.03 5.38 -1.05
CA TYR A 39 -0.76 4.47 -0.17
C TYR A 39 0.23 3.55 0.53
N VAL A 40 0.05 3.34 1.84
CA VAL A 40 0.87 2.46 2.66
C VAL A 40 -0.03 1.61 3.52
N SER A 41 0.19 0.30 3.53
CA SER A 41 -0.48 -0.63 4.44
C SER A 41 0.51 -1.52 5.14
N TYR A 42 0.31 -1.70 6.45
CA TYR A 42 1.06 -2.64 7.26
C TYR A 42 0.24 -3.91 7.51
N ASP A 43 0.91 -5.04 7.70
CA ASP A 43 0.24 -6.22 8.23
C ASP A 43 -0.14 -6.02 9.70
N SER A 44 -1.03 -6.88 10.21
CA SER A 44 -1.51 -6.81 11.60
C SER A 44 -0.41 -6.89 12.66
N LYS A 45 0.76 -7.42 12.28
CA LYS A 45 1.93 -7.52 13.16
C LYS A 45 2.90 -6.36 12.99
N TYR A 46 2.72 -5.44 12.04
CA TYR A 46 3.71 -4.42 11.69
C TYR A 46 5.09 -5.01 11.33
N SER A 47 5.12 -6.24 10.83
CA SER A 47 6.33 -6.95 10.38
C SER A 47 6.49 -6.93 8.86
N SER A 48 5.49 -6.47 8.11
CA SER A 48 5.61 -6.18 6.69
C SER A 48 4.79 -4.95 6.32
N ARG A 49 5.15 -4.33 5.21
CA ARG A 49 4.37 -3.24 4.62
C ARG A 49 4.39 -3.31 3.11
N SER A 50 3.36 -2.75 2.52
CA SER A 50 3.33 -2.42 1.10
C SER A 50 3.17 -0.91 0.94
N SER A 51 3.84 -0.33 -0.04
CA SER A 51 3.56 1.05 -0.45
C SER A 51 3.32 1.16 -1.95
N VAL A 52 2.53 2.14 -2.36
CA VAL A 52 2.24 2.44 -3.75
C VAL A 52 2.36 3.93 -3.96
N ASN A 53 3.36 4.35 -4.73
CA ASN A 53 3.47 5.71 -5.22
C ASN A 53 2.73 5.81 -6.56
N PHE A 54 1.55 6.43 -6.53
CA PHE A 54 0.65 6.50 -7.67
C PHE A 54 1.06 7.49 -8.74
N GLU A 55 1.89 8.47 -8.39
CA GLU A 55 2.49 9.44 -9.30
C GLU A 55 3.67 8.83 -10.05
N ALA A 56 4.58 8.16 -9.33
CA ALA A 56 5.74 7.49 -9.92
C ALA A 56 5.38 6.18 -10.64
N GLY A 57 4.19 5.62 -10.39
CA GLY A 57 3.77 4.35 -10.99
C GLY A 57 4.56 3.17 -10.44
N THR A 58 4.89 3.17 -9.14
CA THR A 58 5.69 2.11 -8.52
C THR A 58 5.09 1.65 -7.21
N ALA A 59 5.08 0.35 -6.99
CA ALA A 59 4.77 -0.26 -5.71
C ALA A 59 6.02 -0.88 -5.06
N LYS A 60 5.99 -1.04 -3.75
CA LYS A 60 7.03 -1.70 -2.96
C LYS A 60 6.40 -2.68 -1.99
N ALA A 61 7.02 -3.85 -1.86
CA ALA A 61 6.69 -4.84 -0.85
C ALA A 61 7.92 -5.03 0.03
N GLU A 62 7.77 -4.79 1.33
CA GLU A 62 8.86 -4.82 2.30
C GLU A 62 8.51 -5.74 3.49
N VAL A 63 9.49 -6.52 3.93
CA VAL A 63 9.38 -7.41 5.08
C VAL A 63 10.49 -7.10 6.07
N LEU A 64 10.14 -7.14 7.35
CA LEU A 64 11.04 -6.91 8.46
C LEU A 64 11.46 -8.25 9.06
N LEU A 65 12.75 -8.53 9.04
CA LEU A 65 13.34 -9.80 9.46
C LEU A 65 14.23 -9.60 10.68
N THR A 66 14.31 -10.62 11.53
CA THR A 66 15.40 -10.71 12.50
C THR A 66 16.75 -10.92 11.79
N GLU A 67 17.86 -10.62 12.47
CA GLU A 67 19.20 -10.87 11.93
C GLU A 67 19.45 -12.36 11.60
N GLY A 68 18.77 -13.28 12.28
CA GLY A 68 18.81 -14.71 11.98
C GLY A 68 18.03 -15.08 10.71
N GLU A 69 16.79 -14.60 10.59
CA GLU A 69 15.96 -14.84 9.40
C GLU A 69 16.59 -14.25 8.13
N ALA A 70 17.24 -13.09 8.23
CA ALA A 70 17.93 -12.43 7.12
C ALA A 70 19.14 -13.21 6.57
N LYS A 71 19.59 -14.27 7.25
CA LYS A 71 20.63 -15.19 6.77
C LYS A 71 20.08 -16.37 5.99
N ASN A 72 18.76 -16.51 5.87
CA ASN A 72 18.11 -17.62 5.19
C ASN A 72 17.43 -17.14 3.88
N PRO A 73 18.09 -17.28 2.72
CA PRO A 73 17.55 -16.83 1.43
C PRO A 73 16.19 -17.45 1.07
N LYS A 74 15.94 -18.71 1.47
CA LYS A 74 14.67 -19.37 1.21
C LYS A 74 13.53 -18.71 1.99
N LEU A 75 13.78 -18.39 3.26
CA LEU A 75 12.80 -17.70 4.10
C LEU A 75 12.54 -16.27 3.63
N ILE A 76 13.60 -15.55 3.22
CA ILE A 76 13.47 -14.21 2.61
C ILE A 76 12.57 -14.29 1.38
N ALA A 77 12.87 -15.20 0.45
CA ALA A 77 12.11 -15.36 -0.77
C ALA A 77 10.65 -15.73 -0.47
N GLN A 78 10.40 -16.61 0.50
CA GLN A 78 9.05 -16.96 0.92
C GLN A 78 8.27 -15.74 1.44
N LYS A 79 8.81 -15.02 2.43
CA LYS A 79 8.12 -13.86 3.03
C LYS A 79 7.88 -12.74 2.01
N LEU A 80 8.85 -12.49 1.12
CA LEU A 80 8.65 -11.53 0.03
C LEU A 80 7.57 -11.99 -0.94
N LYS A 81 7.54 -13.27 -1.33
CA LYS A 81 6.48 -13.78 -2.21
C LYS A 81 5.10 -13.61 -1.58
N GLU A 82 4.97 -13.92 -0.29
CA GLU A 82 3.73 -13.72 0.47
C GLU A 82 3.31 -12.23 0.46
N GLN A 83 4.24 -11.31 0.74
CA GLN A 83 3.95 -9.88 0.74
C GLN A 83 3.58 -9.34 -0.65
N VAL A 84 4.28 -9.78 -1.70
CA VAL A 84 3.98 -9.37 -3.09
C VAL A 84 2.63 -9.91 -3.54
N ALA A 85 2.31 -11.16 -3.20
CA ALA A 85 1.00 -11.75 -3.52
C ALA A 85 -0.12 -11.00 -2.80
N GLN A 86 0.08 -10.68 -1.52
CA GLN A 86 -0.86 -9.89 -0.72
C GLN A 86 -1.07 -8.49 -1.31
N LEU A 87 0.00 -7.78 -1.65
CA LEU A 87 -0.06 -6.47 -2.31
C LEU A 87 -0.90 -6.52 -3.60
N ALA A 88 -0.70 -7.54 -4.43
CA ALA A 88 -1.38 -7.65 -5.71
C ALA A 88 -2.90 -7.82 -5.60
N VAL A 89 -3.39 -8.37 -4.50
CA VAL A 89 -4.81 -8.65 -4.26
C VAL A 89 -5.41 -7.79 -3.15
N TYR A 90 -4.65 -6.82 -2.65
CA TYR A 90 -5.00 -6.03 -1.49
C TYR A 90 -6.23 -5.15 -1.77
N LYS A 91 -7.24 -5.24 -0.91
CA LYS A 91 -8.54 -4.54 -1.05
C LYS A 91 -8.73 -3.40 -0.05
N GLY A 92 -7.72 -3.02 0.74
CA GLY A 92 -7.93 -2.10 1.87
C GLY A 92 -8.60 -2.78 3.06
N GLY A 93 -8.85 -2.00 4.11
CA GLY A 93 -9.60 -2.39 5.30
C GLY A 93 -8.92 -3.41 6.22
N THR A 94 -7.65 -3.72 5.97
CA THR A 94 -6.88 -4.70 6.75
C THR A 94 -5.59 -4.12 7.35
N ASP A 95 -5.25 -2.87 7.01
CA ASP A 95 -4.25 -2.13 7.77
C ASP A 95 -4.77 -1.88 9.21
N PRO A 96 -3.92 -1.97 10.25
CA PRO A 96 -4.35 -1.77 11.63
C PRO A 96 -5.07 -0.45 11.91
N LEU A 97 -4.71 0.66 11.25
CA LEU A 97 -5.39 1.94 11.40
C LEU A 97 -6.76 1.92 10.71
N GLU A 98 -6.83 1.37 9.50
CA GLU A 98 -8.08 1.20 8.76
C GLU A 98 -9.09 0.34 9.53
N MET A 99 -8.64 -0.79 10.08
CA MET A 99 -9.48 -1.68 10.89
C MET A 99 -10.02 -0.96 12.14
N LYS A 100 -9.17 -0.19 12.83
CA LYS A 100 -9.59 0.59 14.01
C LYS A 100 -10.58 1.70 13.65
N ASN A 101 -10.47 2.26 12.46
CA ASN A 101 -11.39 3.26 11.92
C ASN A 101 -12.64 2.63 11.28
N GLY A 102 -12.77 1.30 11.28
CA GLY A 102 -13.93 0.61 10.70
C GLY A 102 -14.03 0.75 9.18
N ILE A 103 -12.92 1.00 8.49
CA ILE A 103 -12.87 1.09 7.02
C ILE A 103 -13.00 -0.34 6.46
N PRO A 104 -14.07 -0.65 5.70
CA PRO A 104 -14.23 -1.98 5.12
C PRO A 104 -13.29 -2.18 3.92
N PRO A 105 -12.93 -3.42 3.58
CA PRO A 105 -12.29 -3.71 2.30
C PRO A 105 -13.20 -3.36 1.12
N GLU A 106 -12.59 -2.89 0.04
CA GLU A 106 -13.21 -2.66 -1.25
C GLU A 106 -13.62 -3.98 -1.93
N GLU A 107 -14.53 -3.90 -2.90
CA GLU A 107 -14.91 -5.08 -3.69
C GLU A 107 -13.77 -5.60 -4.56
N ARG A 108 -12.93 -4.68 -5.07
CA ARG A 108 -11.80 -4.96 -5.96
C ARG A 108 -10.48 -4.57 -5.32
N ALA A 109 -9.41 -5.23 -5.75
CA ALA A 109 -8.08 -4.89 -5.29
C ALA A 109 -7.70 -3.46 -5.73
N ILE A 110 -7.02 -2.72 -4.87
CA ILE A 110 -6.56 -1.34 -5.13
C ILE A 110 -5.68 -1.27 -6.39
N LEU A 111 -4.94 -2.35 -6.66
CA LEU A 111 -4.06 -2.48 -7.84
C LEU A 111 -4.65 -3.34 -8.97
N ALA A 112 -5.97 -3.56 -8.98
CA ALA A 112 -6.64 -4.28 -10.06
C ALA A 112 -6.29 -3.68 -11.42
N GLU A 113 -5.89 -4.54 -12.37
CA GLU A 113 -5.44 -4.16 -13.72
C GLU A 113 -4.21 -3.23 -13.81
N GLN A 114 -3.60 -2.88 -12.67
CA GLN A 114 -2.41 -2.02 -12.62
C GLN A 114 -1.12 -2.80 -12.50
N LEU A 115 -1.22 -4.11 -12.25
CA LEU A 115 -0.12 -5.06 -12.26
C LEU A 115 -0.33 -6.07 -13.38
N GLN A 116 0.77 -6.50 -13.99
CA GLN A 116 0.76 -7.52 -15.03
C GLN A 116 1.80 -8.60 -14.74
N THR A 117 1.46 -9.84 -15.09
CA THR A 117 2.45 -10.93 -15.17
C THR A 117 3.43 -10.67 -16.32
N ARG A 118 4.53 -11.42 -16.36
CA ARG A 118 5.50 -11.34 -17.49
C ARG A 118 4.87 -11.59 -18.87
N ASP A 119 3.74 -12.32 -18.90
CA ASP A 119 2.99 -12.60 -20.12
C ASP A 119 2.01 -11.47 -20.51
N GLY A 120 2.05 -10.33 -19.80
CA GLY A 120 1.22 -9.15 -20.06
C GLY A 120 -0.22 -9.25 -19.56
N LYS A 121 -0.59 -10.32 -18.85
CA LYS A 121 -1.94 -10.50 -18.32
C LYS A 121 -2.11 -9.76 -17.00
N PRO A 122 -3.27 -9.13 -16.74
CA PRO A 122 -3.58 -8.56 -15.43
C PRO A 122 -3.39 -9.56 -14.30
N VAL A 123 -2.83 -9.11 -13.18
CA VAL A 123 -2.74 -9.94 -11.96
C VAL A 123 -4.12 -10.03 -11.32
N THR A 124 -4.47 -11.23 -10.86
CA THR A 124 -5.73 -11.59 -10.21
C THR A 124 -5.44 -12.41 -8.96
N GLU A 125 -6.45 -12.68 -8.13
CA GLU A 125 -6.31 -13.59 -6.98
C GLU A 125 -5.73 -14.96 -7.37
N ARG A 126 -6.11 -15.49 -8.54
CA ARG A 126 -5.60 -16.79 -9.04
C ARG A 126 -4.14 -16.73 -9.50
N SER A 127 -3.70 -15.58 -10.01
CA SER A 127 -2.34 -15.41 -10.56
C SER A 127 -1.38 -14.71 -9.60
N ALA A 128 -1.83 -14.25 -8.42
CA ALA A 128 -1.03 -13.48 -7.47
C ALA A 128 0.22 -14.22 -6.98
N ASN A 129 0.10 -15.51 -6.65
CA ASN A 129 1.23 -16.32 -6.23
C ASN A 129 2.25 -16.48 -7.37
N GLN A 130 1.80 -16.81 -8.58
CA GLN A 130 2.67 -16.92 -9.76
C GLN A 130 3.37 -15.59 -10.07
N PHE A 131 2.64 -14.48 -9.99
CA PHE A 131 3.19 -13.14 -10.13
C PHE A 131 4.28 -12.87 -9.09
N ALA A 132 4.03 -13.16 -7.82
CA ALA A 132 5.00 -13.00 -6.76
C ALA A 132 6.27 -13.84 -7.00
N GLU A 133 6.14 -15.05 -7.52
CA GLU A 133 7.30 -15.85 -7.92
C GLU A 133 8.12 -15.19 -9.04
N GLN A 134 7.45 -14.64 -10.05
CA GLN A 134 8.11 -13.93 -11.16
C GLN A 134 8.81 -12.65 -10.71
N ILE A 135 8.30 -11.98 -9.67
CA ILE A 135 8.87 -10.75 -9.11
C ILE A 135 10.04 -11.08 -8.18
N VAL A 136 9.97 -12.12 -7.36
CA VAL A 136 11.01 -12.44 -6.37
C VAL A 136 12.15 -13.27 -6.96
N GLN A 137 11.89 -14.18 -7.91
CA GLN A 137 12.94 -15.02 -8.52
C GLN A 137 14.04 -14.28 -9.30
N PRO A 138 13.84 -13.07 -9.85
CA PRO A 138 14.92 -12.33 -10.51
C PRO A 138 15.62 -11.24 -9.66
N VAL A 139 15.24 -11.00 -8.40
CA VAL A 139 15.52 -9.69 -7.77
C VAL A 139 16.79 -9.59 -6.91
N GLN A 140 17.57 -8.54 -7.20
CA GLN A 140 18.42 -7.81 -6.26
C GLN A 140 17.53 -7.19 -5.18
N VAL A 141 17.33 -7.92 -4.08
CA VAL A 141 16.56 -7.38 -2.95
C VAL A 141 17.36 -6.28 -2.27
N THR A 142 16.72 -5.17 -1.94
CA THR A 142 17.36 -4.16 -1.09
C THR A 142 17.38 -4.67 0.34
N GLN A 143 18.53 -4.63 1.01
CA GLN A 143 18.65 -4.97 2.43
C GLN A 143 19.15 -3.77 3.21
N VAL A 144 18.39 -3.36 4.23
CA VAL A 144 18.75 -2.24 5.10
C VAL A 144 18.59 -2.66 6.55
N VAL A 145 19.62 -2.45 7.36
CA VAL A 145 19.53 -2.69 8.81
C VAL A 145 18.82 -1.51 9.46
N VAL A 146 17.82 -1.80 10.29
CA VAL A 146 17.08 -0.82 11.09
C VAL A 146 17.11 -1.22 12.55
N THR A 147 17.05 -0.23 13.44
CA THR A 147 16.92 -0.45 14.88
C THR A 147 15.57 0.10 15.32
N GLY A 148 14.72 -0.77 15.83
CA GLY A 148 13.43 -0.36 16.40
C GLY A 148 13.61 0.48 17.66
N LYS A 149 12.58 1.22 18.06
CA LYS A 149 12.58 1.91 19.37
C LYS A 149 12.64 0.93 20.55
N ASP A 150 12.30 -0.34 20.31
CA ASP A 150 12.55 -1.42 21.26
C ASP A 150 14.03 -1.83 21.39
N GLY A 151 14.94 -1.17 20.67
CA GLY A 151 16.39 -1.45 20.70
C GLY A 151 16.80 -2.68 19.90
N ILE A 152 15.86 -3.39 19.27
CA ILE A 152 16.13 -4.62 18.53
C ILE A 152 16.51 -4.29 17.09
N LYS A 153 17.65 -4.82 16.65
CA LYS A 153 18.11 -4.74 15.26
C LYS A 153 17.33 -5.72 14.38
N ARG A 154 16.93 -5.23 13.21
CA ARG A 154 16.18 -5.98 12.19
C ARG A 154 16.71 -5.62 10.81
N VAL A 155 16.43 -6.47 9.83
CA VAL A 155 16.79 -6.26 8.44
C VAL A 155 15.50 -6.07 7.64
N VAL A 156 15.35 -4.92 7.01
CA VAL A 156 14.30 -4.68 6.02
C VAL A 156 14.77 -5.26 4.71
N VAL A 157 13.95 -6.11 4.12
CA VAL A 157 14.15 -6.62 2.77
C VAL A 157 12.98 -6.20 1.89
N GLY A 158 13.27 -5.65 0.72
CA GLY A 158 12.25 -5.08 -0.15
C GLY A 158 12.41 -5.46 -1.62
N VAL A 159 11.29 -5.43 -2.34
CA VAL A 159 11.22 -5.48 -3.80
C VAL A 159 10.36 -4.34 -4.33
N GLN A 160 10.83 -3.70 -5.40
CA GLN A 160 10.10 -2.68 -6.12
C GLN A 160 9.43 -3.29 -7.36
N ILE A 161 8.20 -2.88 -7.62
CA ILE A 161 7.33 -3.42 -8.66
C ILE A 161 6.81 -2.24 -9.49
N PRO A 162 7.11 -2.15 -10.79
CA PRO A 162 6.52 -1.13 -11.64
C PRO A 162 5.02 -1.43 -11.86
N LEU A 163 4.19 -0.40 -11.86
CA LEU A 163 2.82 -0.48 -12.37
C LEU A 163 2.85 -0.43 -13.90
N VAL A 164 1.73 -0.81 -14.53
CA VAL A 164 1.57 -0.69 -15.99
C VAL A 164 1.65 0.77 -16.45
N PRO A 165 2.19 1.09 -17.64
CA PRO A 165 2.39 2.48 -18.08
C PRO A 165 1.12 3.35 -18.11
N ASN A 166 -0.05 2.75 -18.33
CA ASN A 166 -1.34 3.44 -18.33
C ASN A 166 -2.08 3.36 -16.98
N HIS A 167 -1.37 3.12 -15.87
CA HIS A 167 -1.97 2.93 -14.53
C HIS A 167 -2.89 4.09 -14.12
N VAL A 168 -2.56 5.34 -14.46
CA VAL A 168 -3.38 6.52 -14.13
C VAL A 168 -4.74 6.42 -14.84
N LYS A 169 -4.74 6.07 -16.13
CA LYS A 169 -5.97 5.92 -16.91
C LYS A 169 -6.83 4.76 -16.39
N LYS A 170 -6.19 3.65 -15.98
CA LYS A 170 -6.88 2.51 -15.37
C LYS A 170 -7.63 2.94 -14.11
N ARG A 171 -6.94 3.57 -13.14
CA ARG A 171 -7.59 4.08 -11.92
C ARG A 171 -8.67 5.12 -12.19
N ALA A 172 -8.40 6.09 -13.06
CA ALA A 172 -9.40 7.10 -13.40
C ALA A 172 -10.70 6.51 -13.98
N THR A 173 -10.61 5.34 -14.64
CA THR A 173 -11.78 4.63 -15.15
C THR A 173 -12.69 4.13 -14.03
N ASP A 174 -12.14 3.72 -12.89
CA ASP A 174 -12.90 3.22 -11.75
C ASP A 174 -13.82 4.29 -11.14
N TYR A 175 -13.43 5.56 -11.22
CA TYR A 175 -14.22 6.68 -10.70
C TYR A 175 -15.21 7.27 -11.71
N ARG A 176 -15.20 6.82 -12.97
CA ARG A 176 -15.91 7.51 -14.07
C ARG A 176 -17.40 7.65 -13.84
N GLU A 177 -18.07 6.61 -13.34
CA GLU A 177 -19.51 6.64 -13.13
C GLU A 177 -19.89 7.60 -12.00
N GLN A 178 -19.17 7.54 -10.87
CA GLN A 178 -19.40 8.42 -9.73
C GLN A 178 -19.09 9.88 -10.08
N VAL A 179 -17.96 10.14 -10.75
CA VAL A 179 -17.55 11.48 -11.18
C VAL A 179 -18.59 12.05 -12.15
N LYS A 180 -19.07 11.26 -13.12
CA LYS A 180 -20.15 11.71 -14.02
C LYS A 180 -21.40 12.08 -13.24
N LYS A 181 -21.84 11.21 -12.32
CA LYS A 181 -23.04 11.43 -11.50
C LYS A 181 -22.96 12.73 -10.70
N GLU A 182 -21.86 12.97 -9.98
CA GLU A 182 -21.71 14.18 -9.17
C GLU A 182 -21.48 15.43 -10.03
N SER A 183 -20.79 15.30 -11.17
CA SER A 183 -20.64 16.41 -12.14
C SER A 183 -21.99 16.87 -12.67
N ASP A 184 -22.85 15.93 -13.09
CA ASP A 184 -24.21 16.23 -13.56
C ASP A 184 -25.06 16.86 -12.45
N ARG A 185 -24.93 16.37 -11.21
CA ARG A 185 -25.68 16.87 -10.04
C ARG A 185 -25.35 18.32 -9.69
N PHE A 186 -24.07 18.69 -9.75
CA PHE A 186 -23.60 20.02 -9.33
C PHE A 186 -23.37 20.98 -10.50
N GLY A 187 -23.57 20.54 -11.75
CA GLY A 187 -23.34 21.35 -12.94
C GLY A 187 -21.86 21.73 -13.14
N ILE A 188 -20.95 20.87 -12.70
CA ILE A 188 -19.49 21.08 -12.79
C ILE A 188 -18.96 20.30 -13.99
N ASP A 189 -18.01 20.89 -14.74
CA ASP A 189 -17.38 20.21 -15.86
C ASP A 189 -16.65 18.94 -15.39
N ILE A 190 -16.97 17.80 -16.01
CA ILE A 190 -16.41 16.50 -15.64
C ILE A 190 -14.88 16.46 -15.80
N THR A 191 -14.34 17.18 -16.79
CA THR A 191 -12.90 17.29 -17.02
C THR A 191 -12.22 18.03 -15.89
N LEU A 192 -12.87 19.08 -15.35
CA LEU A 192 -12.36 19.81 -14.18
C LEU A 192 -12.31 18.90 -12.95
N VAL A 193 -13.36 18.11 -12.69
CA VAL A 193 -13.36 17.16 -11.57
C VAL A 193 -12.21 16.15 -11.71
N PHE A 194 -12.04 15.57 -12.90
CA PHE A 194 -10.92 14.66 -13.17
C PHE A 194 -9.55 15.33 -13.02
N ALA A 195 -9.39 16.58 -13.45
CA ALA A 195 -8.14 17.32 -13.31
C ALA A 195 -7.79 17.57 -11.83
N ILE A 196 -8.79 17.90 -10.99
CA ILE A 196 -8.61 18.06 -9.55
C ILE A 196 -8.22 16.72 -8.91
N MET A 197 -8.95 15.64 -9.19
CA MET A 197 -8.65 14.31 -8.65
C MET A 197 -7.25 13.82 -9.03
N HIS A 198 -6.83 14.06 -10.27
CA HIS A 198 -5.47 13.74 -10.72
C HIS A 198 -4.43 14.52 -9.92
N THR A 199 -4.62 15.84 -9.78
CA THR A 199 -3.65 16.73 -9.13
C THR A 199 -3.55 16.48 -7.63
N GLU A 200 -4.68 16.26 -6.96
CA GLU A 200 -4.75 16.09 -5.51
C GLU A 200 -4.23 14.73 -5.05
N SER A 201 -4.60 13.64 -5.75
CA SER A 201 -4.33 12.28 -5.24
C SER A 201 -3.81 11.28 -6.27
N TYR A 202 -3.70 11.63 -7.55
CA TYR A 202 -3.41 10.65 -8.62
C TYR A 202 -4.39 9.48 -8.65
N PHE A 203 -5.65 9.74 -8.25
CA PHE A 203 -6.69 8.71 -8.11
C PHE A 203 -6.32 7.64 -7.07
N ASN A 204 -5.61 8.03 -6.02
CA ASN A 204 -5.48 7.24 -4.79
C ASN A 204 -6.85 7.20 -4.09
N PRO A 205 -7.43 6.01 -3.84
CA PRO A 205 -8.73 5.85 -3.17
C PRO A 205 -8.75 6.36 -1.72
#